data_AF-A0A8B5XQA1-F1
#
_entry.id   AF-A0A8B5XQA1-F1
#
_cell.length_a   1.000
_cell.length_b   1.000
_cell.length_c   1.000
_cell.angle_alpha   90.00
_cell.angle_beta   90.00
_cell.angle_gamma   90.00
#
_symmetry.space_group_name_H-M   'P 1'
#
loop_
_entity.id
_entity.type
_entity.pdbx_description
1 polymer ?
#
loop_
_entity_poly.entity_id
_entity_poly.type
_entity_poly.pdbx_seq_one_letter_code
_entity_poly.pdbx_strand_id
1 'polypeptide(L)' 'MWGRHTSAKIAAVIKDSLKEIAETTTWEEVPGTTIESCGNYKDHSLFSAKEWAKLILEQGISDDAFERHVIENRVGDNL' A
#
# COMPACT_ATOMS: atom_id res chain seq x y z
N MET A 1 -8.04 10.71 7.31
CA MET A 1 -9.34 10.50 6.65
C MET A 1 -10.44 10.98 7.59
N TRP A 2 -11.47 11.67 7.08
CA TRP A 2 -12.60 12.08 7.92
C TRP A 2 -13.30 10.85 8.55
N GLY A 3 -13.88 11.03 9.74
CA GLY A 3 -14.55 9.95 10.50
C GLY A 3 -13.62 9.19 11.45
N ARG A 4 -14.17 8.15 12.11
CA ARG A 4 -13.44 7.24 13.00
C ARG A 4 -13.25 5.89 12.33
N HIS A 5 -12.02 5.39 12.30
CA HIS A 5 -11.65 4.08 11.73
C HIS A 5 -10.78 3.32 12.74
N THR A 6 -10.87 1.99 12.72
CA THR A 6 -9.99 1.12 13.53
C THR A 6 -8.66 0.91 12.82
N SER A 7 -7.58 0.66 13.57
CA SER A 7 -6.27 0.30 12.98
C SER A 7 -6.38 -0.95 12.11
N ALA A 8 -7.15 -1.96 12.52
CA ALA A 8 -7.41 -3.17 11.74
C ALA A 8 -7.98 -2.86 10.33
N LYS A 9 -8.96 -1.96 10.26
CA LYS A 9 -9.57 -1.55 8.99
C LYS A 9 -8.55 -0.81 8.10
N ILE A 10 -7.75 0.06 8.69
CA ILE A 10 -6.72 0.80 7.95
C ILE A 10 -5.61 -0.15 7.49
N ALA A 11 -5.14 -1.05 8.35
CA ALA A 11 -4.14 -2.06 8.01
C ALA A 11 -4.59 -2.92 6.82
N ALA A 12 -5.86 -3.33 6.78
CA ALA A 12 -6.42 -4.09 5.66
C ALA A 12 -6.36 -3.30 4.34
N VAL A 13 -6.81 -2.04 4.35
CA VAL A 13 -6.75 -1.17 3.17
C VAL A 13 -5.30 -0.96 2.71
N ILE A 14 -4.37 -0.71 3.63
CA ILE A 14 -2.95 -0.53 3.30
C ILE A 14 -2.36 -1.82 2.71
N LYS A 15 -2.68 -2.98 3.28
CA LYS A 15 -2.24 -4.28 2.75
C LYS A 15 -2.69 -4.49 1.32
N ASP A 16 -3.95 -4.18 1.02
CA ASP A 16 -4.50 -4.37 -0.32
C ASP A 16 -3.92 -3.37 -1.33
N SER A 17 -3.74 -2.10 -0.94
CA SER A 17 -3.03 -1.10 -1.76
C SER A 17 -1.59 -1.51 -2.06
N LEU A 18 -0.87 -2.07 -1.09
CA LEU A 18 0.50 -2.55 -1.31
C LEU A 18 0.55 -3.77 -2.23
N LYS A 19 -0.45 -4.68 -2.18
CA LYS A 19 -0.55 -5.80 -3.13
C LYS A 19 -0.72 -5.30 -4.56
N GLU A 20 -1.61 -4.32 -4.76
CA GLU A 20 -1.84 -3.71 -6.07
C GLU A 20 -0.53 -3.10 -6.63
N ILE A 21 0.18 -2.32 -5.82
CA ILE A 21 1.49 -1.76 -6.19
C ILE A 21 2.48 -2.87 -6.55
N ALA A 22 2.61 -3.88 -5.69
CA ALA A 22 3.57 -4.96 -5.84
C ALA A 22 3.34 -5.80 -7.10
N GLU A 23 2.08 -6.06 -7.45
CA GLU A 23 1.70 -7.06 -8.43
C GLU A 23 1.23 -6.45 -9.75
N THR A 24 0.28 -5.51 -9.71
CA THR A 24 -0.50 -5.11 -10.90
C THR A 24 -0.14 -3.75 -11.45
N THR A 25 0.26 -2.78 -10.62
CA THR A 25 0.48 -1.39 -11.06
C THR A 25 1.53 -1.29 -12.17
N THR A 26 1.20 -0.56 -13.22
CA THR A 26 2.06 -0.25 -14.37
C THR A 26 2.53 1.21 -14.31
N TRP A 27 3.47 1.59 -15.18
CA TRP A 27 4.03 2.95 -15.14
C TRP A 27 2.99 4.00 -15.54
N GLU A 28 2.13 3.66 -16.50
CA GLU A 28 1.07 4.50 -17.03
C GLU A 28 0.00 4.84 -15.97
N GLU A 29 -0.12 3.99 -14.94
CA GLU A 29 -1.04 4.17 -13.83
C GLU A 29 -0.45 5.03 -12.69
N VAL A 30 0.85 5.37 -12.72
CA VAL A 30 1.46 6.25 -11.72
C VAL A 30 1.08 7.69 -12.04
N PRO A 31 0.21 8.34 -11.25
CA PRO A 31 -0.25 9.68 -11.55
C PRO A 31 0.88 10.68 -11.27
N GLY A 32 0.91 11.74 -12.08
CA GLY A 32 1.74 12.90 -11.77
C GLY A 32 3.22 12.79 -12.15
N THR A 33 3.64 11.85 -13.01
CA THR A 33 5.06 11.63 -13.36
C THR A 33 5.63 12.57 -14.43
N THR A 34 4.94 13.67 -14.76
CA THR A 34 5.36 14.68 -15.76
C THR A 34 5.86 15.97 -15.11
N ILE A 35 6.58 16.80 -15.88
CA ILE A 35 7.15 18.07 -15.40
C ILE A 35 6.07 19.07 -14.98
N GLU A 36 4.91 19.04 -15.63
CA GLU A 36 3.78 19.92 -15.32
C GLU A 36 3.03 19.48 -14.05
N SER A 37 3.12 18.20 -13.69
CA SER A 37 2.31 17.59 -12.63
C SER A 37 3.08 17.23 -11.36
N CYS A 38 4.41 17.17 -11.38
CA CYS A 38 5.26 16.91 -10.21
C CYS A 38 6.53 17.77 -10.21
N GLY A 39 6.76 18.46 -9.10
CA GLY A 39 7.92 19.33 -8.91
C GLY A 39 9.28 18.62 -8.91
N ASN A 40 9.29 17.28 -8.80
CA ASN A 40 10.50 16.44 -8.89
C ASN A 40 10.26 15.19 -9.76
N TYR A 41 9.59 15.36 -10.91
CA TYR A 41 9.11 14.26 -11.77
C TYR A 41 10.17 13.23 -12.20
N LYS A 42 11.46 13.58 -12.18
CA LYS A 42 12.56 12.66 -12.55
C LYS A 42 12.90 11.65 -11.45
N ASP A 43 12.51 11.91 -10.21
CA ASP A 43 12.87 11.11 -9.04
C ASP A 43 11.78 10.10 -8.68
N HIS A 44 11.26 9.41 -9.69
CA HIS A 44 10.30 8.32 -9.52
C HIS A 44 10.93 7.00 -9.96
N SER A 45 10.60 5.93 -9.23
CA SER A 45 11.01 4.56 -9.57
C SER A 45 9.90 3.58 -9.21
N LEU A 46 9.12 3.14 -10.22
CA LEU A 46 8.12 2.09 -10.01
C LEU A 46 8.77 0.78 -9.60
N PHE A 47 9.95 0.45 -10.14
CA PHE A 47 10.71 -0.72 -9.71
C PHE A 47 10.94 -0.71 -8.19
N SER A 48 11.49 0.40 -7.65
CA SER A 48 11.74 0.49 -6.21
C SER A 48 10.44 0.43 -5.41
N ALA A 49 9.38 1.10 -5.86
CA ALA A 49 8.07 1.05 -5.20
C ALA A 49 7.53 -0.39 -5.09
N LYS A 50 7.64 -1.19 -6.17
CA LYS A 50 7.23 -2.61 -6.18
C LYS A 50 8.02 -3.45 -5.20
N GLU A 51 9.35 -3.31 -5.18
CA GLU A 51 10.21 -4.10 -4.30
C GLU A 51 9.98 -3.77 -2.82
N TRP A 52 9.78 -2.48 -2.50
CA TRP A 52 9.39 -2.09 -1.14
C TRP A 52 8.03 -2.62 -0.72
N ALA A 53 7.04 -2.55 -1.61
CA ALA A 53 5.71 -3.09 -1.31
C ALA A 53 5.75 -4.60 -1.02
N LYS A 54 6.49 -5.37 -1.84
CA LYS A 54 6.71 -6.81 -1.61
C LYS A 54 7.38 -7.09 -0.26
N LEU A 55 8.44 -6.34 0.06
CA LEU A 55 9.18 -6.51 1.33
C LEU A 55 8.28 -6.24 2.55
N ILE A 56 7.43 -5.21 2.49
CA ILE A 56 6.47 -4.90 3.56
C ILE A 56 5.43 -6.02 3.69
N LEU A 57 4.90 -6.51 2.57
CA LEU A 57 3.92 -7.59 2.56
C LEU A 57 4.49 -8.90 3.12
N GLU A 58 5.75 -9.22 2.81
CA GLU A 58 6.46 -10.40 3.34
C GLU A 58 6.61 -10.33 4.87
N GLN A 59 6.89 -9.14 5.41
CA GLN A 59 6.99 -8.93 6.86
C GLN A 59 5.62 -8.94 7.57
N GLY A 60 4.53 -8.77 6.82
CA GLY A 60 3.18 -8.66 7.35
C GLY A 60 2.88 -7.32 8.00
N ILE A 61 1.60 -6.94 8.03
CA ILE A 61 1.15 -5.66 8.59
C ILE A 61 0.43 -5.93 9.90
N SER A 62 0.92 -5.33 10.99
CA SER A 62 0.29 -5.37 12.31
C SER A 62 -0.75 -4.27 12.45
N ASP A 63 -1.85 -4.54 13.13
CA ASP A 63 -2.82 -3.51 13.54
C ASP A 63 -2.56 -2.96 14.96
N ASP A 64 -1.56 -3.50 15.66
CA ASP A 64 -1.04 -3.02 16.93
C ASP A 64 0.45 -2.66 16.80
N ALA A 65 0.86 -1.57 17.45
CA ALA A 65 2.22 -1.01 17.35
C ALA A 65 3.24 -1.66 18.30
N PHE A 66 2.77 -2.37 19.33
CA PHE A 66 3.60 -2.92 20.41
C PHE A 66 3.55 -4.45 20.45
N GLU A 67 2.41 -5.04 20.09
CA GLU A 67 2.20 -6.48 19.97
C GLU A 67 2.03 -6.87 18.49
N ARG A 68 2.63 -7.98 18.06
CA ARG A 68 2.58 -8.38 16.65
C ARG A 68 1.28 -9.10 16.32
N HIS A 69 0.29 -8.34 15.87
CA HIS A 69 -1.02 -8.80 15.42
C HIS A 69 -1.13 -8.68 13.91
N VAL A 70 -0.50 -9.61 13.18
CA VAL A 70 -0.52 -9.58 11.71
C VAL A 70 -1.94 -9.83 11.21
N ILE A 71 -2.45 -8.92 10.38
CA ILE A 71 -3.77 -9.07 9.79
C ILE A 71 -3.77 -10.16 8.71
N GLU A 72 -4.63 -11.17 8.87
CA GLU A 72 -4.81 -12.24 7.90
C GLU A 72 -5.63 -11.77 6.69
N ASN A 73 -5.40 -12.39 5.52
CA ASN A 73 -6.28 -12.20 4.37
C ASN A 73 -7.63 -12.87 4.70
N ARG A 74 -8.61 -12.09 5.15
CA ARG A 74 -9.99 -12.59 5.23
C ARG A 74 -10.55 -12.67 3.81
N VAL A 75 -10.50 -13.87 3.24
CA VAL A 75 -11.43 -14.26 2.19
C VAL A 75 -12.83 -14.22 2.84
N GLY A 76 -13.55 -13.11 2.67
CA GLY A 76 -14.97 -13.04 3.01
C GLY A 76 -15.40 -12.18 4.21
N ASP A 77 -14.83 -11.00 4.43
CA ASP A 77 -15.64 -9.94 5.08
C ASP A 77 -16.61 -9.37 4.02
N ASN A 78 -17.65 -10.16 3.77
CA ASN A 78 -18.85 -9.79 3.03
C ASN A 78 -19.43 -8.48 3.61
N LEU A 79 -19.43 -7.44 2.78
CA LEU A 79 -20.52 -6.49 2.67
C LEU A 79 -20.99 -6.48 1.22
#